data_AF-A0A947T3Q0-F1
#
_entry.id   AF-A0A947T3Q0-F1
#
_cell.length_a   1.000
_cell.length_b   1.000
_cell.length_c   1.000
_cell.angle_alpha   90.00
_cell.angle_beta   90.00
_cell.angle_gamma   90.00
#
_symmetry.space_group_name_H-M   'P 1'
#
loop_
_entity.id
_entity.type
_entity.pdbx_description
1 polymer ?
#
loop_
_entity_poly.entity_id
_entity_poly.type
_entity_poly.pdbx_seq_one_letter_code
_entity_poly.pdbx_strand_id
1 'polypeptide(L)'
;MEATAPTPQTSAILLRYRNRDIDKAAIDQVRAVVKRSWDRTRPEIAKAVCEAWDWRKVGGGLAVYACSDLLRKLERRGDIELPARRLRPRGQGEHACHPILPDDLRVLPWWPVRGEDVDLADLVVRPVEQDEREGWRRYVDRYHYLGYRVMVGEHLMYAAFLYGELVALLGWASAALHVPARDRYIGWDEETKRRRLHRVANNVRFLIPPWVTVHNLASKVLGATLRRLTSDWLEAWGHPLDLAETFVDPRRFRGTCYRAANWQLLGRTAGRAKRGDQFPHHGIPKDVYVYELHRHARERLLGVGGEL
;
A
#
# COMPACT_ATOMS: atom_id res chain seq x y z
N MET A 1 56.69 7.76 15.02
CA MET A 1 55.76 6.64 15.31
C MET A 1 54.36 7.19 15.12
N GLU A 2 53.88 7.17 13.89
CA GLU A 2 52.57 7.70 13.53
C GLU A 2 51.59 6.53 13.56
N ALA A 3 50.63 6.59 14.48
CA ALA A 3 49.65 5.54 14.70
C ALA A 3 48.64 5.56 13.56
N THR A 4 48.71 4.56 12.69
CA THR A 4 47.73 4.34 11.62
C THR A 4 46.36 4.06 12.23
N ALA A 5 45.43 5.00 12.07
CA ALA A 5 44.03 4.79 12.42
C ALA A 5 43.46 3.61 11.60
N PRO A 6 42.69 2.69 12.20
CA PRO A 6 42.14 1.56 11.48
C PRO A 6 41.10 2.05 10.46
N THR A 7 41.37 1.76 9.18
CA THR A 7 40.44 1.94 8.07
C THR A 7 39.11 1.25 8.41
N PRO A 8 37.94 1.90 8.27
CA PRO A 8 36.66 1.25 8.54
C PRO A 8 36.51 0.07 7.58
N GLN A 9 36.46 -1.14 8.14
CA GLN A 9 36.25 -2.37 7.40
C GLN A 9 34.85 -2.31 6.78
N THR A 10 34.78 -2.10 5.46
CA THR A 10 33.53 -2.18 4.70
C THR A 10 33.02 -3.62 4.79
N SER A 11 32.09 -3.88 5.71
CA SER A 11 31.50 -5.19 5.93
C SER A 11 30.71 -5.61 4.68
N ALA A 12 30.94 -6.84 4.21
CA ALA A 12 30.25 -7.36 3.03
C ALA A 12 28.73 -7.37 3.26
N ILE A 13 27.97 -6.80 2.31
CA ILE A 13 26.52 -6.77 2.37
C ILE A 13 25.99 -8.17 2.04
N LEU A 14 25.38 -8.83 3.03
CA LEU A 14 24.88 -10.21 2.93
C LEU A 14 23.46 -10.29 2.38
N LEU A 15 22.64 -9.26 2.65
CA LEU A 15 21.27 -9.17 2.18
C LEU A 15 20.86 -7.71 1.97
N ARG A 16 20.34 -7.40 0.78
CA ARG A 16 19.62 -6.16 0.55
C ARG A 16 18.13 -6.36 0.77
N TYR A 17 17.52 -5.62 1.69
CA TYR A 17 16.09 -5.73 1.99
C TYR A 17 15.43 -4.34 2.06
N ARG A 18 14.56 -4.06 1.07
CA ARG A 18 13.94 -2.73 0.87
C ARG A 18 15.02 -1.64 0.78
N ASN A 19 15.04 -0.71 1.74
CA ASN A 19 15.93 0.44 1.77
C ASN A 19 17.11 0.24 2.73
N ARG A 20 17.40 -1.01 3.11
CA ARG A 20 18.47 -1.33 4.06
C ARG A 20 19.38 -2.41 3.51
N ASP A 21 20.67 -2.18 3.70
CA ASP A 21 21.71 -3.16 3.47
C ASP A 21 22.01 -3.84 4.81
N ILE A 22 21.99 -5.17 4.80
CA ILE A 22 22.16 -6.02 5.97
C ILE A 22 23.50 -6.74 5.80
N ASP A 23 24.45 -6.41 6.67
CA ASP A 23 25.74 -7.05 6.78
C ASP A 23 25.76 -8.08 7.92
N LYS A 24 26.93 -8.67 8.18
CA LYS A 24 27.09 -9.67 9.25
C LYS A 24 26.81 -9.08 10.64
N ALA A 25 27.27 -7.86 10.91
CA ALA A 25 27.07 -7.17 12.18
C ALA A 25 25.58 -6.94 12.46
N ALA A 26 24.82 -6.54 11.44
CA ALA A 26 23.37 -6.39 11.53
C ALA A 26 22.70 -7.73 11.86
N ILE A 27 23.07 -8.83 11.20
CA ILE A 27 22.53 -10.16 11.51
C ILE A 27 22.84 -10.55 12.96
N ASP A 28 24.07 -10.34 13.42
CA ASP A 28 24.47 -10.67 14.79
C ASP A 28 23.73 -9.81 15.84
N GLN A 29 23.44 -8.54 15.53
CA GLN A 29 22.59 -7.69 16.35
C GLN A 29 21.14 -8.20 16.41
N VAL A 30 20.57 -8.65 15.27
CA VAL A 30 19.25 -9.31 15.27
C VAL A 30 19.26 -10.54 16.16
N ARG A 31 20.28 -11.41 16.03
CA ARG A 31 20.41 -12.62 16.86
C ARG A 31 20.42 -12.27 18.35
N ALA A 32 21.16 -11.23 18.74
CA ALA A 32 21.20 -10.78 20.13
C ALA A 32 19.83 -10.30 20.62
N VAL A 33 19.10 -9.51 19.83
CA VAL A 33 17.75 -9.03 20.18
C VAL A 33 16.74 -10.17 20.28
N VAL A 34 16.78 -11.10 19.32
CA VAL A 34 15.92 -12.28 19.31
C VAL A 34 16.18 -13.17 20.53
N LYS A 35 17.45 -13.41 20.88
CA LYS A 35 17.82 -14.19 22.07
C LYS A 35 17.33 -13.55 23.37
N ARG A 36 17.42 -12.22 23.50
CA ARG A 36 16.91 -11.47 24.67
C ARG A 36 15.39 -11.43 24.75
N SER A 37 14.69 -11.65 23.64
CA SER A 37 13.24 -11.51 23.51
C SER A 37 12.57 -12.84 23.13
N TRP A 38 13.21 -13.98 23.41
CA TRP A 38 12.78 -15.30 22.94
C TRP A 38 11.41 -15.74 23.49
N ASP A 39 11.08 -15.25 24.68
CA ASP A 39 9.83 -15.46 25.39
C ASP A 39 8.66 -14.64 24.79
N ARG A 40 8.95 -13.64 23.95
CA ARG A 40 7.96 -12.73 23.34
C ARG A 40 7.37 -13.26 22.03
N THR A 41 6.31 -12.62 21.56
CA THR A 41 5.71 -12.92 20.26
C THR A 41 6.55 -12.35 19.11
N ARG A 42 6.49 -12.99 17.93
CA ARG A 42 7.24 -12.54 16.73
C ARG A 42 7.01 -11.04 16.38
N PRO A 43 5.80 -10.46 16.49
CA PRO A 43 5.60 -9.01 16.30
C PRO A 43 6.31 -8.14 17.34
N GLU A 44 6.39 -8.57 18.60
CA GLU A 44 7.09 -7.83 19.66
C GLU A 44 8.61 -7.88 19.47
N ILE A 45 9.13 -9.02 19.01
CA ILE A 45 10.53 -9.15 18.59
C ILE A 45 10.81 -8.19 17.43
N ALA A 46 9.94 -8.11 16.43
CA ALA A 46 10.08 -7.17 15.32
C ALA A 46 10.05 -5.71 15.78
N LYS A 47 9.24 -5.38 16.80
CA LYS A 47 9.24 -4.04 17.43
C LYS A 47 10.56 -3.75 18.13
N ALA A 48 11.08 -4.68 18.93
CA ALA A 48 12.36 -4.53 19.62
C ALA A 48 13.55 -4.38 18.65
N VAL A 49 13.54 -5.11 17.53
CA VAL A 49 14.54 -4.94 16.46
C VAL A 49 14.39 -3.57 15.80
N CYS A 50 13.16 -3.12 15.52
CA CYS A 50 12.93 -1.76 15.02
C CYS A 50 13.46 -0.68 15.97
N GLU A 51 13.28 -0.84 17.28
CA GLU A 51 13.78 0.10 18.29
C GLU A 51 15.32 0.09 18.34
N ALA A 52 15.94 -1.10 18.39
CA ALA A 52 17.41 -1.24 18.43
C ALA A 52 18.11 -0.69 17.18
N TRP A 53 17.39 -0.64 16.06
CA TRP A 53 17.90 -0.20 14.76
C TRP A 53 17.47 1.22 14.38
N ASP A 54 16.74 1.89 15.29
CA ASP A 54 15.95 3.09 15.03
C ASP A 54 15.23 3.04 13.67
N TRP A 55 14.69 1.86 13.33
CA TRP A 55 14.11 1.60 12.02
C TRP A 55 12.69 2.14 11.96
N ARG A 56 12.61 3.37 11.47
CA ARG A 56 11.37 4.13 11.29
C ARG A 56 10.90 4.14 9.85
N LYS A 57 9.60 4.37 9.69
CA LYS A 57 8.97 4.77 8.43
C LYS A 57 9.25 6.27 8.21
N VAL A 58 8.90 6.77 7.02
CA VAL A 58 9.09 8.19 6.70
C VAL A 58 8.28 9.08 7.66
N GLY A 59 7.09 8.65 8.09
CA GLY A 59 6.30 9.31 9.15
C GLY A 59 6.74 9.06 10.60
N GLY A 60 7.99 8.65 10.86
CA GLY A 60 8.57 8.54 12.21
C GLY A 60 8.14 7.32 13.06
N GLY A 61 7.04 6.64 12.72
CA GLY A 61 6.62 5.41 13.39
C GLY A 61 7.52 4.21 13.08
N LEU A 62 7.61 3.22 14.00
CA LEU A 62 8.45 2.04 13.81
C LEU A 62 8.02 1.18 12.59
N ALA A 63 8.99 0.70 11.81
CA ALA A 63 8.78 -0.10 10.61
C ALA A 63 8.48 -1.59 10.88
N VAL A 64 7.66 -1.89 11.90
CA VAL A 64 7.47 -3.24 12.47
C VAL A 64 7.07 -4.29 11.43
N TYR A 65 6.25 -3.93 10.43
CA TYR A 65 5.88 -4.85 9.36
C TYR A 65 7.08 -5.19 8.46
N ALA A 66 7.87 -4.19 8.06
CA ALA A 66 9.05 -4.38 7.23
C ALA A 66 10.07 -5.25 7.97
N CYS A 67 10.26 -5.00 9.27
CA CYS A 67 11.10 -5.82 10.13
C CYS A 67 10.56 -7.24 10.27
N SER A 68 9.25 -7.43 10.49
CA SER A 68 8.63 -8.76 10.58
C SER A 68 8.84 -9.59 9.30
N ASP A 69 8.80 -8.96 8.13
CA ASP A 69 9.05 -9.63 6.85
C ASP A 69 10.55 -9.90 6.63
N LEU A 70 11.44 -8.99 7.06
CA LEU A 70 12.88 -9.22 7.09
C LEU A 70 13.26 -10.41 7.98
N LEU A 71 12.76 -10.48 9.22
CA LEU A 71 13.06 -11.56 10.15
C LEU A 71 12.65 -12.93 9.59
N ARG A 72 11.48 -13.01 8.94
CA ARG A 72 11.05 -14.25 8.26
C ARG A 72 11.96 -14.61 7.09
N LYS A 73 12.51 -13.62 6.38
CA LYS A 73 13.45 -13.85 5.28
C LYS A 73 14.80 -14.36 5.79
N LEU A 74 15.29 -13.83 6.92
CA LEU A 74 16.50 -14.32 7.59
C LEU A 74 16.30 -15.73 8.15
N GLU A 75 15.15 -16.01 8.77
CA GLU A 75 14.78 -17.36 9.26
C GLU A 75 14.76 -18.38 8.12
N ARG A 76 14.14 -18.05 6.97
CA ARG A 76 14.13 -18.93 5.79
C ARG A 76 15.50 -19.20 5.19
N ARG A 77 16.47 -18.30 5.38
CA ARG A 77 17.85 -18.46 4.93
C ARG A 77 18.71 -19.25 5.92
N GLY A 78 18.19 -19.54 7.12
CA GLY A 78 18.96 -20.14 8.21
C GLY A 78 19.89 -19.15 8.93
N ASP A 79 19.76 -17.85 8.66
CA ASP A 79 20.63 -16.82 9.26
C ASP A 79 20.25 -16.57 10.74
N ILE A 80 18.99 -16.76 11.10
CA ILE A 80 18.48 -16.63 12.48
C ILE A 80 17.45 -17.72 12.77
N GLU A 81 17.21 -18.00 14.04
CA GLU A 81 16.08 -18.81 14.49
C GLU A 81 15.06 -17.89 15.18
N LEU A 82 13.76 -18.07 14.92
CA LEU A 82 12.70 -17.31 15.59
C LEU A 82 11.84 -18.26 16.42
N PRO A 83 11.32 -17.82 17.59
CA PRO A 83 10.48 -18.67 18.42
C PRO A 83 9.26 -19.16 17.63
N ALA A 84 8.77 -20.34 17.99
CA ALA A 84 7.61 -20.94 17.33
C ALA A 84 6.45 -19.93 17.24
N ARG A 85 5.72 -19.93 16.11
CA ARG A 85 4.53 -19.09 15.98
C ARG A 85 3.53 -19.52 17.05
N ARG A 86 3.34 -18.67 18.06
CA ARG A 86 2.16 -18.76 18.92
C ARG A 86 0.96 -18.44 18.05
N LEU A 87 0.31 -19.49 17.54
CA LEU A 87 -1.01 -19.37 16.94
C LEU A 87 -1.90 -18.82 18.06
N ARG A 88 -2.44 -17.61 17.89
CA ARG A 88 -3.61 -17.27 18.67
C ARG A 88 -4.64 -18.36 18.36
N PRO A 89 -5.29 -18.97 19.36
CA PRO A 89 -6.55 -19.65 19.10
C PRO A 89 -7.37 -18.68 18.25
N ARG A 90 -8.01 -19.19 17.21
CA ARG A 90 -8.93 -18.39 16.39
C ARG A 90 -10.14 -18.11 17.28
N GLY A 91 -9.97 -17.18 18.22
CA GLY A 91 -11.04 -16.66 19.04
C GLY A 91 -12.02 -16.07 18.07
N GLN A 92 -13.23 -16.62 18.09
CA GLN A 92 -14.42 -15.89 17.68
C GLN A 92 -14.36 -14.58 18.48
N GLY A 93 -13.84 -13.53 17.85
CA GLY A 93 -13.80 -12.21 18.45
C GLY A 93 -15.24 -11.74 18.50
N GLU A 94 -15.88 -12.00 19.63
CA GLU A 94 -16.99 -11.21 20.16
C GLU A 94 -16.49 -9.77 20.31
N HIS A 95 -16.43 -9.04 19.20
CA HIS A 95 -16.57 -7.59 19.23
C HIS A 95 -18.05 -7.32 19.01
N ALA A 96 -18.81 -7.50 20.09
CA ALA A 96 -20.17 -7.02 20.18
C ALA A 96 -20.15 -5.49 20.30
N CYS A 97 -20.86 -4.83 19.36
CA CYS A 97 -21.47 -3.49 19.42
C CYS A 97 -20.53 -2.28 19.55
N HIS A 98 -20.61 -1.21 18.73
CA HIS A 98 -21.70 -0.72 17.86
C HIS A 98 -21.17 -0.15 16.52
N PRO A 99 -22.06 0.04 15.52
CA PRO A 99 -21.71 0.34 14.14
C PRO A 99 -22.06 1.79 13.76
N ILE A 100 -21.14 2.56 13.17
CA ILE A 100 -21.52 3.62 12.22
C ILE A 100 -20.46 3.77 11.10
N LEU A 101 -20.26 2.73 10.29
CA LEU A 101 -20.95 2.78 9.01
C LEU A 101 -22.27 2.06 9.28
N PRO A 102 -23.41 2.60 8.86
CA PRO A 102 -24.71 2.14 9.33
C PRO A 102 -24.84 0.60 9.26
N ASP A 103 -25.43 -0.02 10.30
CA ASP A 103 -25.74 -1.47 10.35
C ASP A 103 -26.72 -1.90 9.24
N ASP A 104 -27.15 -0.93 8.46
CA ASP A 104 -27.74 -1.06 7.16
C ASP A 104 -26.74 -1.59 6.10
N LEU A 105 -26.64 -2.91 6.15
CA LEU A 105 -27.06 -3.72 5.01
C LEU A 105 -28.52 -3.51 4.56
N ARG A 106 -29.13 -2.35 4.84
CA ARG A 106 -29.93 -1.63 3.86
C ARG A 106 -28.94 -0.78 3.04
N VAL A 107 -28.25 -1.35 2.04
CA VAL A 107 -28.79 -1.16 0.67
C VAL A 107 -30.19 -0.58 0.79
N LEU A 108 -30.45 0.72 0.59
CA LEU A 108 -31.82 1.15 0.31
C LEU A 108 -32.33 0.17 -0.76
N PRO A 109 -33.18 -0.83 -0.45
CA PRO A 109 -33.40 -1.93 -1.38
C PRO A 109 -34.24 -1.51 -2.59
N TRP A 110 -34.44 -0.21 -2.80
CA TRP A 110 -35.39 0.30 -3.78
C TRP A 110 -35.06 1.67 -4.39
N TRP A 111 -33.88 2.28 -4.14
CA TRP A 111 -33.43 3.38 -5.01
C TRP A 111 -32.16 3.01 -5.77
N PRO A 112 -32.28 2.42 -6.97
CA PRO A 112 -31.14 2.38 -7.86
C PRO A 112 -30.71 3.82 -8.17
N VAL A 113 -29.49 4.21 -7.81
CA VAL A 113 -28.89 5.44 -8.35
C VAL A 113 -28.56 5.13 -9.80
N ARG A 114 -29.55 5.36 -10.67
CA ARG A 114 -29.52 5.12 -12.11
C ARG A 114 -29.78 6.43 -12.83
N GLY A 115 -28.95 6.73 -13.80
CA GLY A 115 -29.20 7.84 -14.71
C GLY A 115 -27.94 8.32 -15.41
N GLU A 116 -28.13 8.75 -16.64
CA GLU A 116 -27.10 9.47 -17.41
C GLU A 116 -27.04 10.95 -16.99
N ASP A 117 -28.16 11.50 -16.51
CA ASP A 117 -28.34 12.92 -16.14
C ASP A 117 -28.22 13.20 -14.63
N VAL A 118 -27.62 12.29 -13.87
CA VAL A 118 -27.37 12.54 -12.43
C VAL A 118 -26.31 13.62 -12.30
N ASP A 119 -26.65 14.72 -11.62
CA ASP A 119 -25.68 15.77 -11.34
C ASP A 119 -24.64 15.27 -10.33
N LEU A 120 -23.37 15.30 -10.74
CA LEU A 120 -22.24 14.89 -9.92
C LEU A 120 -21.57 16.08 -9.20
N ALA A 121 -22.21 17.26 -9.17
CA ALA A 121 -21.74 18.43 -8.45
C ALA A 121 -21.61 18.17 -6.94
N ASP A 122 -22.59 17.47 -6.35
CA ASP A 122 -22.62 17.11 -4.92
C ASP A 122 -21.81 15.85 -4.59
N LEU A 123 -20.98 15.37 -5.51
CA LEU A 123 -20.11 14.23 -5.24
C LEU A 123 -19.02 14.61 -4.24
N VAL A 124 -19.09 14.02 -3.06
CA VAL A 124 -18.10 14.18 -2.00
C VAL A 124 -17.24 12.93 -1.89
N VAL A 125 -15.92 13.10 -1.79
CA VAL A 125 -14.99 12.02 -1.48
C VAL A 125 -14.19 12.41 -0.25
N ARG A 126 -14.18 11.54 0.77
CA ARG A 126 -13.41 11.76 2.01
C ARG A 126 -12.74 10.48 2.53
N PRO A 127 -11.69 10.62 3.35
CA PRO A 127 -11.15 9.51 4.11
C PRO A 127 -12.24 8.85 4.99
N VAL A 128 -12.07 7.55 5.19
CA VAL A 128 -12.90 6.72 6.05
C VAL A 128 -12.41 6.87 7.49
N GLU A 129 -13.34 7.17 8.39
CA GLU A 129 -13.09 7.31 9.83
C GLU A 129 -12.81 5.96 10.48
N GLN A 130 -12.34 5.96 11.73
CA GLN A 130 -11.86 4.75 12.38
C GLN A 130 -12.96 3.69 12.60
N ASP A 131 -14.14 4.14 13.02
CA ASP A 131 -15.36 3.36 13.23
C ASP A 131 -15.98 2.88 11.92
N GLU A 132 -15.80 3.62 10.83
CA GLU A 132 -16.27 3.24 9.49
C GLU A 132 -15.45 2.12 8.83
N ARG A 133 -14.23 1.83 9.31
CA ARG A 133 -13.32 0.89 8.63
C ARG A 133 -13.88 -0.51 8.51
N GLU A 134 -14.64 -0.97 9.50
CA GLU A 134 -15.19 -2.33 9.46
C GLU A 134 -16.28 -2.48 8.39
N GLY A 135 -17.17 -1.49 8.26
CA GLY A 135 -18.14 -1.46 7.17
C GLY A 135 -17.46 -1.41 5.80
N TRP A 136 -16.44 -0.57 5.64
CA TRP A 136 -15.64 -0.51 4.40
C TRP A 136 -15.09 -1.88 4.01
N ARG A 137 -14.53 -2.62 4.99
CA ARG A 137 -13.99 -3.98 4.77
C ARG A 137 -15.07 -4.95 4.33
N ARG A 138 -16.23 -4.95 5.00
CA ARG A 138 -17.35 -5.84 4.68
C ARG A 138 -17.89 -5.60 3.28
N TYR A 139 -18.07 -4.34 2.87
CA TYR A 139 -18.51 -3.99 1.52
C TYR A 139 -17.50 -4.41 0.46
N VAL A 140 -16.20 -4.11 0.67
CA VAL A 140 -15.14 -4.52 -0.25
C VAL A 140 -15.02 -6.04 -0.33
N ASP A 141 -15.15 -6.75 0.79
CA ASP A 141 -15.10 -8.21 0.80
C ASP A 141 -16.24 -8.84 0.02
N ARG A 142 -17.45 -8.30 0.20
CA ARG A 142 -18.66 -8.83 -0.41
C ARG A 142 -18.78 -8.52 -1.91
N TYR A 143 -18.44 -7.30 -2.31
CA TYR A 143 -18.80 -6.79 -3.65
C TYR A 143 -17.61 -6.54 -4.57
N HIS A 144 -16.39 -6.35 -4.05
CA HIS A 144 -15.22 -6.21 -4.93
C HIS A 144 -14.78 -7.59 -5.43
N TYR A 145 -14.52 -7.73 -6.73
CA TYR A 145 -14.14 -9.01 -7.35
C TYR A 145 -12.83 -9.67 -6.84
N LEU A 146 -12.05 -8.95 -6.02
CA LEU A 146 -10.84 -9.47 -5.33
C LEU A 146 -11.05 -9.71 -3.84
N GLY A 147 -12.25 -9.41 -3.32
CA GLY A 147 -12.56 -9.35 -1.90
C GLY A 147 -11.69 -8.37 -1.12
N TYR A 148 -11.82 -8.42 0.19
CA TYR A 148 -10.99 -7.68 1.11
C TYR A 148 -9.69 -8.46 1.34
N ARG A 149 -8.59 -7.72 1.36
CA ARG A 149 -7.30 -8.22 1.85
C ARG A 149 -6.72 -7.15 2.74
N VAL A 150 -6.12 -7.57 3.84
CA VAL A 150 -5.43 -6.66 4.76
C VAL A 150 -4.45 -5.80 3.96
N MET A 151 -4.66 -4.48 4.02
CA MET A 151 -3.76 -3.52 3.43
C MET A 151 -2.56 -3.35 4.35
N VAL A 152 -1.38 -3.45 3.77
CA VAL A 152 -0.12 -3.52 4.49
C VAL A 152 0.73 -2.34 4.07
N GLY A 153 1.36 -1.70 5.06
CA GLY A 153 2.14 -0.49 4.85
C GLY A 153 1.29 0.76 5.03
N GLU A 154 1.74 1.86 4.44
CA GLU A 154 1.01 3.12 4.40
C GLU A 154 -0.20 2.94 3.48
N HIS A 155 -1.37 3.33 3.96
CA HIS A 155 -2.61 3.17 3.21
C HIS A 155 -3.68 4.15 3.69
N LEU A 156 -4.62 4.44 2.81
CA LEU A 156 -5.83 5.22 3.10
C LEU A 156 -7.05 4.51 2.52
N MET A 157 -8.16 4.60 3.24
CA MET A 157 -9.48 4.15 2.81
C MET A 157 -10.31 5.39 2.55
N TYR A 158 -11.04 5.40 1.44
CA TYR A 158 -11.97 6.48 1.08
C TYR A 158 -13.37 5.92 0.83
N ALA A 159 -14.35 6.76 1.10
CA ALA A 159 -15.73 6.59 0.71
C ALA A 159 -16.16 7.80 -0.13
N ALA A 160 -16.95 7.53 -1.17
CA ALA A 160 -17.57 8.55 -2.00
C ALA A 160 -19.07 8.56 -1.75
N PHE A 161 -19.62 9.75 -1.57
CA PHE A 161 -21.03 9.99 -1.32
C PHE A 161 -21.60 10.92 -2.38
N LEU A 162 -22.83 10.66 -2.79
CA LEU A 162 -23.59 11.53 -3.68
C LEU A 162 -24.97 11.73 -3.05
N TYR A 163 -25.35 12.98 -2.79
CA TYR A 163 -26.55 13.31 -2.01
C TYR A 163 -26.62 12.60 -0.65
N GLY A 164 -25.47 12.38 -0.01
CA GLY A 164 -25.35 11.66 1.26
C GLY A 164 -25.33 10.13 1.12
N GLU A 165 -25.60 9.58 -0.06
CA GLU A 165 -25.64 8.13 -0.30
C GLU A 165 -24.28 7.58 -0.71
N LEU A 166 -23.91 6.41 -0.17
CA LEU A 166 -22.64 5.75 -0.51
C LEU A 166 -22.64 5.24 -1.96
N VAL A 167 -21.77 5.82 -2.79
CA VAL A 167 -21.68 5.48 -4.22
C VAL A 167 -20.36 4.84 -4.64
N ALA A 168 -19.30 4.95 -3.83
CA ALA A 168 -18.04 4.27 -4.11
C ALA A 168 -17.16 4.06 -2.87
N LEU A 169 -16.25 3.09 -2.96
CA LEU A 169 -15.20 2.85 -1.97
C LEU A 169 -13.84 2.71 -2.67
N LEU A 170 -12.81 3.36 -2.13
CA LEU A 170 -11.44 3.28 -2.67
C LEU A 170 -10.44 2.90 -1.58
N GLY A 171 -9.44 2.11 -1.95
CA GLY A 171 -8.30 1.78 -1.12
C GLY A 171 -7.02 2.15 -1.83
N TRP A 172 -6.19 2.94 -1.15
CA TRP A 172 -4.85 3.33 -1.60
C TRP A 172 -3.83 2.73 -0.66
N ALA A 173 -2.77 2.14 -1.19
CA ALA A 173 -1.69 1.56 -0.39
C ALA A 173 -0.32 1.89 -1.00
N SER A 174 0.77 1.63 -0.28
CA SER A 174 2.12 1.77 -0.81
C SER A 174 2.30 1.05 -2.16
N ALA A 175 3.12 1.63 -3.05
CA ALA A 175 3.36 1.09 -4.37
C ALA A 175 3.88 -0.36 -4.40
N ALA A 176 3.57 -1.05 -5.50
CA ALA A 176 4.15 -2.37 -5.74
C ALA A 176 5.66 -2.26 -6.02
N LEU A 177 6.43 -3.14 -5.41
CA LEU A 177 7.90 -3.09 -5.45
C LEU A 177 8.48 -3.27 -6.86
N HIS A 178 7.92 -4.19 -7.65
CA HIS A 178 8.45 -4.57 -8.96
C HIS A 178 7.40 -4.31 -10.05
N VAL A 179 7.53 -3.17 -10.72
CA VAL A 179 6.64 -2.76 -11.82
C VAL A 179 7.50 -2.23 -12.97
N PRO A 180 8.03 -3.10 -13.85
CA PRO A 180 8.96 -2.68 -14.91
C PRO A 180 8.39 -1.63 -15.87
N ALA A 181 7.07 -1.60 -16.10
CA ALA A 181 6.43 -0.58 -16.92
C ALA A 181 6.56 0.82 -16.28
N ARG A 182 6.24 0.94 -14.98
CA ARG A 182 6.42 2.17 -14.21
C ARG A 182 7.91 2.55 -14.10
N ASP A 183 8.76 1.58 -13.78
CA ASP A 183 10.18 1.84 -13.55
C ASP A 183 10.85 2.41 -14.81
N ARG A 184 10.52 1.89 -16.01
CA ARG A 184 10.97 2.46 -17.29
C ARG A 184 10.39 3.83 -17.60
N TYR A 185 9.12 4.06 -17.23
CA TYR A 185 8.47 5.36 -17.43
C TYR A 185 9.11 6.46 -16.58
N ILE A 186 9.37 6.18 -15.30
CA ILE A 186 10.07 7.13 -14.41
C ILE A 186 11.52 7.30 -14.89
N GLY A 187 12.19 6.20 -15.26
CA GLY A 187 13.59 6.20 -15.69
C GLY A 187 14.58 6.14 -14.54
N TRP A 188 14.12 5.81 -13.33
CA TRP A 188 14.98 5.69 -12.16
C TRP A 188 15.82 4.39 -12.17
N ASP A 189 16.99 4.43 -11.54
CA ASP A 189 17.73 3.23 -11.20
C ASP A 189 17.19 2.57 -9.91
N GLU A 190 17.72 1.40 -9.55
CA GLU A 190 17.27 0.67 -8.35
C GLU A 190 17.61 1.39 -7.04
N GLU A 191 18.64 2.25 -7.00
CA GLU A 191 18.99 3.02 -5.80
C GLU A 191 17.99 4.16 -5.58
N THR A 192 17.75 4.96 -6.61
CA THR A 192 16.79 6.05 -6.65
C THR A 192 15.38 5.54 -6.35
N LYS A 193 14.99 4.42 -6.98
CA LYS A 193 13.73 3.73 -6.69
C LYS A 193 13.59 3.35 -5.23
N ARG A 194 14.60 2.74 -4.61
CA ARG A 194 14.54 2.40 -3.16
C ARG A 194 14.27 3.65 -2.33
N ARG A 195 15.00 4.74 -2.59
CA ARG A 195 14.85 5.99 -1.85
C ARG A 195 13.49 6.65 -2.07
N ARG A 196 12.92 6.59 -3.28
CA ARG A 196 11.77 7.42 -3.69
C ARG A 196 10.45 6.65 -3.92
N LEU A 197 10.44 5.31 -3.91
CA LEU A 197 9.22 4.50 -4.15
C LEU A 197 8.08 4.81 -3.16
N HIS A 198 8.39 5.25 -1.94
CA HIS A 198 7.39 5.65 -0.95
C HIS A 198 6.52 6.82 -1.42
N ARG A 199 6.98 7.60 -2.41
CA ARG A 199 6.23 8.73 -3.01
C ARG A 199 5.27 8.28 -4.12
N VAL A 200 5.08 6.97 -4.28
CA VAL A 200 4.14 6.36 -5.22
C VAL A 200 3.07 5.60 -4.44
N ALA A 201 1.79 5.85 -4.76
CA ALA A 201 0.66 5.14 -4.18
C ALA A 201 -0.05 4.27 -5.22
N ASN A 202 -0.52 3.11 -4.77
CA ASN A 202 -1.26 2.16 -5.58
C ASN A 202 -2.74 2.16 -5.20
N ASN A 203 -3.62 2.36 -6.18
CA ASN A 203 -5.04 2.14 -5.98
C ASN A 203 -5.35 0.64 -6.00
N VAL A 204 -5.34 0.04 -4.81
CA VAL A 204 -5.49 -1.41 -4.63
C VAL A 204 -6.94 -1.86 -4.65
N ARG A 205 -7.90 -0.97 -4.37
CA ARG A 205 -9.33 -1.27 -4.40
C ARG A 205 -10.09 -0.09 -4.98
N PHE A 206 -10.98 -0.38 -5.90
CA PHE A 206 -11.97 0.58 -6.37
C PHE A 206 -13.28 -0.15 -6.62
N LEU A 207 -14.27 0.14 -5.79
CA LEU A 207 -15.58 -0.49 -5.80
C LEU A 207 -16.64 0.58 -6.05
N ILE A 208 -17.37 0.43 -7.15
CA ILE A 208 -18.72 1.00 -7.30
C ILE A 208 -19.68 -0.13 -6.94
N PRO A 209 -20.56 0.03 -5.92
CA PRO A 209 -21.52 -1.00 -5.56
C PRO A 209 -22.39 -1.42 -6.76
N PRO A 210 -22.77 -2.69 -6.88
CA PRO A 210 -23.41 -3.21 -8.10
C PRO A 210 -24.80 -2.61 -8.40
N TRP A 211 -25.45 -2.00 -7.42
CA TRP A 211 -26.74 -1.30 -7.58
C TRP A 211 -26.58 0.18 -8.02
N VAL A 212 -25.36 0.70 -8.05
CA VAL A 212 -25.07 2.07 -8.48
C VAL A 212 -24.67 2.05 -9.96
N THR A 213 -25.41 2.77 -10.80
CA THR A 213 -25.16 2.84 -12.25
C THR A 213 -25.36 4.28 -12.71
N VAL A 214 -24.30 5.07 -12.57
CA VAL A 214 -24.29 6.49 -12.94
C VAL A 214 -23.20 6.74 -13.97
N HIS A 215 -23.55 7.42 -15.06
CA HIS A 215 -22.61 7.77 -16.11
C HIS A 215 -21.48 8.66 -15.54
N ASN A 216 -20.23 8.42 -15.94
CA ASN A 216 -19.03 9.15 -15.48
C ASN A 216 -18.73 9.15 -13.98
N LEU A 217 -19.52 8.49 -13.13
CA LEU A 217 -19.30 8.46 -11.69
C LEU A 217 -17.91 7.94 -11.32
N ALA A 218 -17.48 6.82 -11.91
CA ALA A 218 -16.21 6.21 -11.55
C ALA A 218 -15.00 7.12 -11.85
N SER A 219 -14.98 7.79 -13.00
CA SER A 219 -13.90 8.74 -13.33
C SER A 219 -13.97 10.00 -12.48
N LYS A 220 -15.18 10.51 -12.18
CA LYS A 220 -15.37 11.66 -11.30
C LYS A 220 -14.90 11.39 -9.87
N VAL A 221 -15.24 10.21 -9.32
CA VAL A 221 -14.76 9.74 -8.01
C VAL A 221 -13.24 9.62 -7.99
N LEU A 222 -12.63 9.01 -9.01
CA LEU A 222 -11.17 8.94 -9.12
C LEU A 222 -10.54 10.34 -9.13
N GLY A 223 -11.04 11.25 -9.96
CA GLY A 223 -10.55 12.63 -10.04
C GLY A 223 -10.70 13.37 -8.71
N ALA A 224 -11.83 13.22 -8.02
CA ALA A 224 -12.05 13.80 -6.70
C ALA A 224 -11.10 13.25 -5.64
N THR A 225 -10.83 11.94 -5.67
CA THR A 225 -9.86 11.32 -4.76
C THR A 225 -8.44 11.83 -5.05
N LEU A 226 -8.02 11.88 -6.32
CA LEU A 226 -6.67 12.30 -6.70
C LEU A 226 -6.35 13.74 -6.29
N ARG A 227 -7.34 14.65 -6.30
CA ARG A 227 -7.17 16.05 -5.88
C ARG A 227 -6.77 16.21 -4.41
N ARG A 228 -7.14 15.26 -3.55
CA ARG A 228 -6.87 15.29 -2.10
C ARG A 228 -5.87 14.24 -1.64
N LEU A 229 -5.59 13.24 -2.47
CA LEU A 229 -4.78 12.08 -2.10
C LEU A 229 -3.42 12.47 -1.52
N THR A 230 -2.71 13.42 -2.14
CA THR A 230 -1.39 13.84 -1.67
C THR A 230 -1.43 14.56 -0.33
N SER A 231 -2.41 15.44 -0.09
CA SER A 231 -2.55 16.14 1.19
C SER A 231 -2.91 15.19 2.31
N ASP A 232 -3.90 14.32 2.09
CA ASP A 232 -4.35 13.34 3.08
C ASP A 232 -3.25 12.31 3.38
N TRP A 233 -2.43 11.95 2.40
CA TRP A 233 -1.28 11.07 2.60
C TRP A 233 -0.16 11.72 3.40
N LEU A 234 0.12 13.00 3.12
CA LEU A 234 1.08 13.80 3.87
C LEU A 234 0.66 13.92 5.34
N GLU A 235 -0.62 14.20 5.60
CA GLU A 235 -1.17 14.27 6.95
C GLU A 235 -1.05 12.93 7.70
N ALA A 236 -1.41 11.82 7.05
CA ALA A 236 -1.40 10.51 7.68
C ALA A 236 0.01 9.90 7.85
N TRP A 237 0.94 10.17 6.92
CA TRP A 237 2.20 9.44 6.81
C TRP A 237 3.45 10.32 6.76
N GLY A 238 3.32 11.65 6.78
CA GLY A 238 4.44 12.59 6.90
C GLY A 238 5.25 12.79 5.62
N HIS A 239 4.75 12.34 4.46
CA HIS A 239 5.38 12.63 3.17
C HIS A 239 4.36 12.73 2.02
N PRO A 240 4.65 13.52 0.97
CA PRO A 240 3.76 13.63 -0.17
C PRO A 240 3.88 12.43 -1.13
N LEU A 241 2.95 12.37 -2.07
CA LEU A 241 2.97 11.48 -3.23
C LEU A 241 3.19 12.31 -4.51
N ASP A 242 3.98 11.77 -5.43
CA ASP A 242 4.18 12.35 -6.77
C ASP A 242 3.47 11.54 -7.86
N LEU A 243 3.23 10.25 -7.65
CA LEU A 243 2.63 9.37 -8.67
C LEU A 243 1.60 8.42 -8.05
N ALA A 244 0.49 8.23 -8.75
CA ALA A 244 -0.49 7.18 -8.49
C ALA A 244 -0.37 6.07 -9.55
N GLU A 245 -0.51 4.81 -9.14
CA GLU A 245 -0.55 3.64 -10.02
C GLU A 245 -1.78 2.76 -9.74
N THR A 246 -2.20 1.98 -10.73
CA THR A 246 -3.23 0.94 -10.56
C THR A 246 -2.99 -0.22 -11.52
N PHE A 247 -3.59 -1.37 -11.23
CA PHE A 247 -3.50 -2.57 -12.06
C PHE A 247 -4.88 -3.11 -12.43
N VAL A 248 -5.21 -3.06 -13.72
CA VAL A 248 -6.51 -3.49 -14.24
C VAL A 248 -6.36 -4.87 -14.89
N ASP A 249 -7.22 -5.83 -14.54
CA ASP A 249 -7.29 -7.12 -15.25
C ASP A 249 -8.08 -6.92 -16.56
N PRO A 250 -7.43 -6.93 -17.74
CA PRO A 250 -8.10 -6.65 -19.00
C PRO A 250 -9.15 -7.69 -19.38
N ARG A 251 -9.15 -8.87 -18.74
CA ARG A 251 -10.18 -9.91 -18.94
C ARG A 251 -11.50 -9.57 -18.24
N ARG A 252 -11.47 -8.64 -17.28
CA ARG A 252 -12.64 -8.23 -16.51
C ARG A 252 -13.07 -6.80 -16.82
N PHE A 253 -12.11 -5.91 -17.04
CA PHE A 253 -12.39 -4.47 -17.18
C PHE A 253 -11.56 -3.86 -18.30
N ARG A 254 -12.16 -2.91 -19.03
CA ARG A 254 -11.48 -2.15 -20.11
C ARG A 254 -10.68 -0.95 -19.59
N GLY A 255 -10.62 -0.73 -18.28
CA GLY A 255 -9.94 0.43 -17.68
C GLY A 255 -10.50 1.80 -18.10
N THR A 256 -11.76 1.85 -18.54
CA THR A 256 -12.38 3.06 -19.12
C THR A 256 -12.37 4.25 -18.16
N CYS A 257 -12.69 4.02 -16.88
CA CYS A 257 -12.71 5.09 -15.87
C CYS A 257 -11.33 5.73 -15.64
N TYR A 258 -10.25 4.93 -15.68
CA TYR A 258 -8.89 5.43 -15.57
C TYR A 258 -8.50 6.28 -16.78
N ARG A 259 -8.81 5.80 -18.01
CA ARG A 259 -8.58 6.58 -19.23
C ARG A 259 -9.37 7.89 -19.24
N ALA A 260 -10.64 7.84 -18.87
CA ALA A 260 -11.50 9.02 -18.76
C ALA A 260 -11.04 10.01 -17.66
N ALA A 261 -10.32 9.52 -16.65
CA ALA A 261 -9.69 10.35 -15.62
C ALA A 261 -8.24 10.76 -15.98
N ASN A 262 -7.85 10.70 -17.26
CA ASN A 262 -6.53 11.08 -17.78
C ASN A 262 -5.34 10.26 -17.24
N TRP A 263 -5.56 8.99 -16.86
CA TRP A 263 -4.47 8.08 -16.53
C TRP A 263 -3.77 7.56 -17.79
N GLN A 264 -2.44 7.46 -17.72
CA GLN A 264 -1.60 6.97 -18.81
C GLN A 264 -1.43 5.45 -18.71
N LEU A 265 -1.71 4.73 -19.79
CA LEU A 265 -1.45 3.29 -19.90
C LEU A 265 0.02 3.05 -20.27
N LEU A 266 0.79 2.43 -19.38
CA LEU A 266 2.23 2.17 -19.59
C LEU A 266 2.53 0.79 -20.19
N GLY A 267 1.52 -0.06 -20.33
CA GLY A 267 1.65 -1.44 -20.81
C GLY A 267 1.12 -2.45 -19.80
N ARG A 268 1.71 -3.65 -19.75
CA ARG A 268 1.21 -4.78 -18.96
C ARG A 268 2.22 -5.32 -17.96
N THR A 269 1.73 -5.87 -16.86
CA THR A 269 2.53 -6.67 -15.92
C THR A 269 2.89 -8.01 -16.54
N ALA A 270 3.96 -8.64 -16.05
CA ALA A 270 4.41 -9.95 -16.52
C ALA A 270 3.56 -11.13 -15.98
N GLY A 271 2.37 -10.89 -15.41
CA GLY A 271 1.51 -11.96 -14.89
C GLY A 271 2.11 -12.76 -13.72
N ARG A 272 2.84 -12.07 -12.82
CA ARG A 272 3.42 -12.65 -11.60
C ARG A 272 2.74 -12.07 -10.37
N ALA A 273 2.57 -12.89 -9.32
CA ALA A 273 2.09 -12.44 -8.02
C ALA A 273 2.98 -12.95 -6.91
N LYS A 274 3.19 -12.14 -5.86
CA LYS A 274 3.98 -12.54 -4.69
C LYS A 274 3.24 -13.63 -3.90
N ARG A 275 3.89 -14.78 -3.71
CA ARG A 275 3.52 -15.82 -2.72
C ARG A 275 4.75 -16.08 -1.84
N GLY A 276 4.76 -15.55 -0.62
CA GLY A 276 5.96 -15.59 0.23
C GLY A 276 7.11 -14.80 -0.40
N ASP A 277 8.29 -15.42 -0.53
CA ASP A 277 9.45 -14.82 -1.23
C ASP A 277 9.46 -15.07 -2.74
N GLN A 278 8.53 -15.89 -3.24
CA GLN A 278 8.46 -16.25 -4.64
C GLN A 278 7.49 -15.34 -5.40
N PHE A 279 7.75 -15.18 -6.69
CA PHE A 279 6.87 -14.51 -7.64
C PHE A 279 6.43 -15.48 -8.73
N PRO A 280 5.63 -16.53 -8.38
CA PRO A 280 5.16 -17.49 -9.36
C PRO A 280 4.44 -16.77 -10.51
N HIS A 281 4.75 -17.21 -11.71
CA HIS A 281 4.04 -16.80 -12.92
C HIS A 281 2.69 -17.50 -12.95
N HIS A 282 1.62 -16.70 -13.03
CA HIS A 282 0.25 -17.20 -13.17
C HIS A 282 -0.37 -16.82 -14.52
N GLY A 283 0.40 -16.18 -15.43
CA GLY A 283 -0.03 -15.91 -16.80
C GLY A 283 -1.21 -14.96 -16.93
N ILE A 284 -1.45 -14.09 -15.94
CA ILE A 284 -2.52 -13.08 -15.99
C ILE A 284 -1.90 -11.68 -15.97
N PRO A 285 -1.48 -11.16 -17.14
CA PRO A 285 -1.05 -9.77 -17.27
C PRO A 285 -2.16 -8.82 -16.83
N LYS A 286 -1.77 -7.73 -16.16
CA LYS A 286 -2.66 -6.61 -15.83
C LYS A 286 -2.18 -5.37 -16.57
N ASP A 287 -3.09 -4.57 -17.08
CA ASP A 287 -2.76 -3.25 -17.61
C ASP A 287 -2.30 -2.35 -16.45
N VAL A 288 -1.17 -1.66 -16.66
CA VAL A 288 -0.55 -0.74 -15.69
C VAL A 288 -0.89 0.68 -16.09
N TYR A 289 -1.70 1.36 -15.27
CA TYR A 289 -2.01 2.77 -15.44
C TYR A 289 -1.27 3.59 -14.40
N VAL A 290 -0.83 4.79 -14.79
CA VAL A 290 -0.25 5.77 -13.87
C VAL A 290 -0.90 7.14 -14.03
N TYR A 291 -0.85 7.94 -12.98
CA TYR A 291 -1.29 9.33 -12.96
C TYR A 291 -0.26 10.17 -12.20
N GLU A 292 0.22 11.25 -12.81
CA GLU A 292 1.14 12.20 -12.18
C GLU A 292 0.36 13.12 -11.24
N LEU A 293 0.63 13.03 -9.94
CA LEU A 293 -0.01 13.87 -8.92
C LEU A 293 0.60 15.27 -8.83
N HIS A 294 1.72 15.48 -9.51
CA HIS A 294 2.42 16.75 -9.61
C HIS A 294 2.92 16.94 -11.04
N ARG A 295 2.89 18.18 -11.56
CA ARG A 295 3.33 18.51 -12.93
C ARG A 295 4.81 18.13 -13.23
N HIS A 296 5.62 18.01 -12.17
CA HIS A 296 7.03 17.58 -12.21
C HIS A 296 7.22 16.24 -11.48
N ALA A 297 6.25 15.33 -11.55
CA ALA A 297 6.28 14.07 -10.79
C ALA A 297 7.54 13.24 -11.09
N ARG A 298 7.88 13.05 -12.36
CA ARG A 298 9.06 12.27 -12.77
C ARG A 298 10.36 12.89 -12.28
N GLU A 299 10.53 14.20 -12.44
CA GLU A 299 11.68 14.96 -11.95
C GLU A 299 11.87 14.81 -10.42
N ARG A 300 10.79 14.99 -9.65
CA ARG A 300 10.80 14.81 -8.18
C ARG A 300 11.14 13.37 -7.77
N LEU A 301 10.64 12.37 -8.51
CA LEU A 301 10.94 10.96 -8.27
C LEU A 301 12.37 10.58 -8.66
N LEU A 302 12.96 11.27 -9.65
CA LEU A 302 14.38 11.14 -10.02
C LEU A 302 15.30 11.90 -9.06
N GLY A 303 14.76 12.83 -8.25
CA GLY A 303 15.56 13.72 -7.41
C GLY A 303 16.25 14.84 -8.21
N VAL A 304 15.78 15.12 -9.42
CA VAL A 304 16.27 16.19 -10.30
C VAL A 304 15.34 17.38 -10.11
N GLY A 305 15.76 18.36 -9.32
CA GLY A 305 14.94 19.53 -8.93
C GLY A 305 14.87 19.64 -7.42
N GLY A 306 15.41 20.75 -6.89
CA GLY A 306 15.52 20.99 -5.45
C GLY A 306 14.19 20.78 -4.72
N GLU A 307 14.29 20.18 -3.54
CA GLU A 307 13.16 20.08 -2.61
C GLU A 307 12.79 21.51 -2.16
N LEU A 308 11.73 22.06 -2.77
CA LEU A 308 10.97 23.17 -2.20
C LEU A 308 10.02 22.62 -1.13
#